data_AF-A0A2C0ZXX8-F1
#
_entry.id   AF-A0A2C0ZXX8-F1
#
_cell.length_a   1.000
_cell.length_b   1.000
_cell.length_c   1.000
_cell.angle_alpha   90.00
_cell.angle_beta   90.00
_cell.angle_gamma   90.00
#
_symmetry.space_group_name_H-M   'P 1'
#
loop_
_entity.id
_entity.type
_entity.pdbx_description
1 polymer ?
#
loop_
_entity_poly.entity_id
_entity_poly.type
_entity_poly.pdbx_seq_one_letter_code
_entity_poly.pdbx_strand_id
1 'polypeptide(L)'
;MTNDEFNSDLDRKVTKMLTKAKRKQSARTILISAITSILVFVAGIIAYQKITDDTYEGMSVIPEQRKDIGLYKGLEPRQSDYVMKGNHWKEIYNFYLKSLPTHGWVLEHKESKENEPISGGYARWIKEGQGELDLSATYFPQEDQTQVNFDLNKLITSTKWISIVPKQIEVYDENNKKVKEIVDENQINQIQYFINDEAYDTQEKPLGKVVRKLHINELEIAVYQSGNDPIYFVSEKGTKMMKPEGEFLRLIQ
;
A
#
# COMPACT_ATOMS: atom_id res chain seq x y z
N MET A 1 -34.88 -68.01 -42.02
CA MET A 1 -33.71 -67.15 -41.74
C MET A 1 -32.49 -68.02 -41.94
N THR A 2 -31.70 -67.76 -42.99
CA THR A 2 -30.52 -68.57 -43.32
C THR A 2 -29.35 -68.15 -42.41
N ASN A 3 -28.43 -69.08 -42.11
CA ASN A 3 -27.29 -68.82 -41.21
C ASN A 3 -26.44 -67.61 -41.67
N ASP A 4 -26.42 -67.31 -42.97
CA ASP A 4 -25.65 -66.19 -43.54
C ASP A 4 -26.26 -64.80 -43.23
N GLU A 5 -27.58 -64.67 -43.18
CA GLU A 5 -28.25 -63.41 -42.80
C GLU A 5 -28.06 -63.10 -41.31
N PHE A 6 -28.05 -64.13 -40.47
CA PHE A 6 -27.81 -63.98 -39.03
C PHE A 6 -26.36 -63.53 -38.74
N ASN A 7 -25.38 -64.10 -39.43
CA ASN A 7 -23.98 -63.71 -39.29
C ASN A 7 -23.72 -62.27 -39.76
N SER A 8 -24.37 -61.84 -40.85
CA SER A 8 -24.24 -60.46 -41.36
C SER A 8 -24.79 -59.39 -40.41
N ASP A 9 -25.96 -59.64 -39.78
CA ASP A 9 -26.53 -58.69 -38.80
C ASP A 9 -25.71 -58.65 -37.50
N LEU A 10 -25.16 -59.79 -37.07
CA LEU A 10 -24.30 -59.85 -35.89
C LEU A 10 -23.00 -59.06 -36.10
N ASP A 11 -22.33 -59.23 -37.24
CA ASP A 11 -21.12 -58.50 -37.59
C ASP A 11 -21.37 -56.99 -37.70
N ARG A 12 -22.52 -56.60 -38.26
CA ARG A 12 -22.93 -55.18 -38.33
C ARG A 12 -23.17 -54.59 -36.95
N LYS A 13 -23.77 -55.34 -36.02
CA LYS A 13 -24.00 -54.92 -34.63
C LYS A 13 -22.68 -54.81 -33.85
N VAL A 14 -21.79 -55.79 -33.99
CA VAL A 14 -20.45 -55.78 -33.35
C VAL A 14 -19.62 -54.59 -33.84
N THR A 15 -19.63 -54.32 -35.15
CA THR A 15 -18.89 -53.19 -35.74
C THR A 15 -19.40 -51.83 -35.24
N LYS A 16 -20.73 -51.67 -35.10
CA LYS A 16 -21.36 -50.47 -34.52
C LYS A 16 -21.04 -50.30 -33.03
N MET A 17 -21.01 -51.39 -32.26
CA MET A 17 -20.65 -51.35 -30.84
C MET A 17 -19.18 -50.98 -30.64
N LEU A 18 -18.27 -51.57 -31.42
CA LEU A 18 -16.84 -51.27 -31.38
C LEU A 18 -16.53 -49.83 -31.79
N THR A 19 -17.20 -49.29 -32.81
CA THR A 19 -17.02 -47.88 -33.22
C THR A 19 -17.58 -46.90 -32.19
N LYS A 20 -18.72 -47.21 -31.56
CA LYS A 20 -19.27 -46.40 -30.45
C LYS A 20 -18.35 -46.43 -29.22
N ALA A 21 -17.79 -47.59 -28.89
CA ALA A 21 -16.82 -47.74 -27.80
C ALA A 21 -15.52 -46.96 -28.08
N LYS A 22 -14.96 -47.06 -29.29
CA LYS A 22 -13.78 -46.28 -29.71
C LYS A 22 -14.03 -44.77 -29.70
N ARG A 23 -15.20 -44.30 -30.15
CA ARG A 23 -15.57 -42.86 -30.07
C ARG A 23 -15.71 -42.40 -28.62
N LYS A 24 -16.33 -43.21 -27.75
CA LYS A 24 -16.45 -42.91 -26.31
C LYS A 24 -15.09 -42.90 -25.62
N GLN A 25 -14.17 -43.79 -26.01
CA GLN A 25 -12.79 -43.83 -25.52
C GLN A 25 -12.00 -42.61 -26.00
N SER A 26 -12.07 -42.27 -27.30
CA SER A 26 -11.43 -41.09 -27.88
C SER A 26 -11.95 -39.79 -27.25
N ALA A 27 -13.26 -39.65 -27.05
CA ALA A 27 -13.85 -38.50 -26.36
C ALA A 27 -13.38 -38.38 -24.90
N ARG A 28 -13.23 -39.51 -24.18
CA ARG A 28 -12.67 -39.54 -22.83
C ARG A 28 -11.20 -39.11 -22.82
N THR A 29 -10.39 -39.59 -23.76
CA THR A 29 -8.99 -39.19 -23.88
C THR A 29 -8.85 -37.70 -24.19
N ILE A 30 -9.68 -37.16 -25.09
CA ILE A 30 -9.71 -35.71 -25.40
C ILE A 30 -10.08 -34.90 -24.16
N LEU A 31 -11.13 -35.31 -23.44
CA LEU A 31 -11.58 -34.62 -22.22
C LEU A 31 -10.48 -34.63 -21.14
N ILE A 32 -9.83 -35.77 -20.91
CA ILE A 32 -8.72 -35.87 -19.95
C ILE A 32 -7.56 -34.96 -20.38
N SER A 33 -7.17 -34.97 -21.66
CA SER A 33 -6.09 -34.11 -22.16
C SER A 33 -6.39 -32.62 -22.01
N ALA A 34 -7.64 -32.21 -22.22
CA ALA A 34 -8.08 -30.82 -22.03
C ALA A 34 -8.02 -30.41 -20.56
N ILE A 35 -8.52 -31.25 -19.65
CA ILE A 35 -8.46 -31.00 -18.20
C ILE A 35 -7.01 -30.89 -17.73
N THR A 36 -6.14 -31.82 -18.14
CA THR A 36 -4.71 -31.78 -17.78
C THR A 36 -4.03 -30.51 -18.29
N SER A 37 -4.34 -30.08 -19.52
CA SER A 37 -3.78 -28.85 -20.09
C SER A 37 -4.19 -27.60 -19.31
N ILE A 38 -5.46 -27.54 -18.89
CA ILE A 38 -5.98 -26.45 -18.05
C ILE A 38 -5.27 -26.45 -16.69
N LEU A 39 -5.10 -27.61 -16.06
CA LEU A 39 -4.43 -27.70 -14.75
C LEU A 39 -2.96 -27.26 -14.82
N VAL A 40 -2.22 -27.65 -15.87
CA VAL A 40 -0.83 -27.19 -16.08
C VAL A 40 -0.77 -25.69 -16.29
N PHE A 41 -1.71 -25.12 -17.05
CA PHE A 41 -1.77 -23.68 -17.28
C PHE A 41 -2.05 -22.91 -15.98
N VAL A 42 -3.02 -23.34 -15.18
CA VAL A 42 -3.35 -22.73 -13.89
C VAL A 42 -2.18 -22.86 -12.90
N ALA A 43 -1.55 -24.03 -12.82
CA ALA A 43 -0.37 -24.23 -11.97
C ALA A 43 0.79 -23.32 -12.40
N GLY A 44 0.97 -23.10 -13.70
CA GLY A 44 1.95 -22.17 -14.25
C GLY A 44 1.68 -20.72 -13.83
N ILE A 45 0.42 -20.27 -13.87
CA ILE A 45 0.04 -18.93 -13.39
C ILE A 45 0.32 -18.78 -11.90
N ILE A 46 -0.09 -19.76 -11.08
CA ILE A 46 0.12 -19.72 -9.62
C ILE A 46 1.62 -19.71 -9.28
N ALA A 47 2.41 -20.55 -9.94
CA ALA A 47 3.86 -20.59 -9.74
C ALA A 47 4.53 -19.28 -10.16
N TYR A 48 4.11 -18.69 -11.28
CA TYR A 48 4.60 -17.39 -11.75
C TYR A 48 4.29 -16.28 -10.74
N GLN A 49 3.05 -16.21 -10.27
CA GLN A 49 2.63 -15.23 -9.25
C GLN A 49 3.45 -15.38 -7.96
N LYS A 50 3.64 -16.61 -7.49
CA LYS A 50 4.43 -16.85 -6.28
C LYS A 50 5.89 -16.40 -6.42
N ILE A 51 6.53 -16.69 -7.56
CA ILE A 51 7.91 -16.27 -7.81
C ILE A 51 8.00 -14.74 -7.86
N THR A 52 7.03 -14.06 -8.47
CA THR A 52 7.00 -12.60 -8.48
C THR A 52 6.76 -12.03 -7.09
N ASP A 53 5.86 -12.63 -6.30
CA ASP A 53 5.60 -12.17 -4.93
C ASP A 53 6.84 -12.31 -4.04
N ASP A 54 7.55 -13.45 -4.14
CA ASP A 54 8.79 -13.70 -3.39
C ASP A 54 9.93 -12.75 -3.83
N THR A 55 9.92 -12.28 -5.09
CA THR A 55 10.94 -11.35 -5.62
C THR A 55 10.78 -9.93 -5.07
N TYR A 56 9.56 -9.52 -4.69
CA TYR A 56 9.25 -8.15 -4.27
C TYR A 56 8.76 -8.05 -2.82
N GLU A 57 8.84 -9.12 -2.03
CA GLU A 57 8.27 -9.23 -0.69
C GLU A 57 8.68 -8.09 0.26
N GLY A 58 9.90 -7.55 0.11
CA GLY A 58 10.43 -6.46 0.92
C GLY A 58 10.24 -5.05 0.33
N MET A 59 9.60 -4.91 -0.83
CA MET A 59 9.49 -3.62 -1.53
C MET A 59 8.15 -2.94 -1.25
N SER A 60 8.20 -1.68 -0.83
CA SER A 60 6.99 -0.85 -0.68
C SER A 60 6.45 -0.34 -2.03
N VAL A 61 7.27 -0.38 -3.08
CA VAL A 61 6.87 -0.03 -4.45
C VAL A 61 7.68 -0.82 -5.49
N ILE A 62 7.00 -1.21 -6.57
CA ILE A 62 7.60 -1.91 -7.71
C ILE A 62 7.63 -0.96 -8.91
N PRO A 63 8.77 -0.32 -9.24
CA PRO A 63 8.85 0.74 -10.26
C PRO A 63 8.38 0.31 -11.66
N GLU A 64 8.66 -0.92 -12.10
CA GLU A 64 8.25 -1.43 -13.42
C GLU A 64 6.73 -1.59 -13.57
N GLN A 65 5.99 -1.66 -12.47
CA GLN A 65 4.52 -1.69 -12.47
C GLN A 65 3.90 -0.29 -12.48
N ARG A 66 4.72 0.76 -12.35
CA ARG A 66 4.27 2.15 -12.21
C ARG A 66 4.80 3.05 -13.31
N LYS A 67 3.88 3.54 -14.16
CA LYS A 67 4.22 4.45 -15.27
C LYS A 67 4.84 5.77 -14.83
N ASP A 68 4.56 6.20 -13.61
CA ASP A 68 5.01 7.48 -13.07
C ASP A 68 6.31 7.42 -12.27
N ILE A 69 6.89 6.22 -12.11
CA ILE A 69 8.22 6.01 -11.53
C ILE A 69 9.12 5.38 -12.60
N GLY A 70 8.70 4.21 -13.12
CA GLY A 70 9.45 3.42 -14.11
C GLY A 70 10.74 2.84 -13.53
N LEU A 71 11.20 1.71 -14.08
CA LEU A 71 12.47 1.11 -13.68
C LEU A 71 13.60 1.57 -14.61
N TYR A 72 14.70 2.06 -14.03
CA TYR A 72 15.93 2.34 -14.77
C TYR A 72 16.46 1.07 -15.45
N LYS A 73 16.78 1.17 -16.74
CA LYS A 73 17.18 0.03 -17.55
C LYS A 73 18.48 -0.60 -17.02
N GLY A 74 18.44 -1.90 -16.74
CA GLY A 74 19.58 -2.68 -16.27
C GLY A 74 19.59 -2.90 -14.76
N LEU A 75 18.64 -2.33 -14.01
CA LEU A 75 18.36 -2.74 -12.64
C LEU A 75 17.67 -4.11 -12.64
N GLU A 76 18.21 -5.03 -11.84
CA GLU A 76 17.66 -6.34 -11.60
C GLU A 76 17.09 -6.40 -10.17
N PRO A 77 15.84 -6.85 -9.98
CA PRO A 77 15.25 -6.93 -8.65
C PRO A 77 15.86 -8.06 -7.82
N ARG A 78 15.97 -7.81 -6.51
CA ARG A 78 16.16 -8.79 -5.44
C ARG A 78 15.04 -8.61 -4.42
N GLN A 79 14.90 -9.52 -3.45
CA GLN A 79 13.78 -9.57 -2.50
C GLN A 79 13.36 -8.21 -1.88
N SER A 80 14.31 -7.30 -1.61
CA SER A 80 14.05 -6.00 -0.98
C SER A 80 14.67 -4.79 -1.70
N ASP A 81 15.36 -4.98 -2.82
CA ASP A 81 16.09 -3.91 -3.51
C ASP A 81 16.30 -4.20 -5.00
N TYR A 82 16.94 -3.26 -5.70
CA TYR A 82 17.42 -3.47 -7.06
C TYR A 82 18.93 -3.36 -7.11
N VAL A 83 19.54 -4.08 -8.04
CA VAL A 83 20.97 -4.04 -8.24
C VAL A 83 21.39 -3.92 -9.69
N MET A 84 22.58 -3.36 -9.91
CA MET A 84 23.23 -3.30 -11.20
C MET A 84 24.74 -3.46 -11.01
N LYS A 85 25.36 -4.37 -11.77
CA LYS A 85 26.81 -4.56 -11.73
C LYS A 85 27.55 -3.29 -12.16
N GLY A 86 28.60 -2.94 -11.45
CA GLY A 86 29.43 -1.76 -11.70
C GLY A 86 28.97 -0.52 -10.93
N ASN A 87 29.77 0.54 -11.05
CA ASN A 87 29.48 1.84 -10.46
C ASN A 87 28.54 2.64 -11.37
N HIS A 88 27.25 2.63 -11.05
CA HIS A 88 26.18 3.29 -11.80
C HIS A 88 25.29 4.19 -10.95
N TRP A 89 25.63 4.39 -9.67
CA TRP A 89 24.76 5.10 -8.73
C TRP A 89 24.42 6.50 -9.23
N LYS A 90 25.38 7.20 -9.87
CA LYS A 90 25.21 8.57 -10.31
C LYS A 90 24.30 8.67 -11.54
N GLU A 91 24.40 7.73 -12.49
CA GLU A 91 23.53 7.67 -13.65
C GLU A 91 22.08 7.38 -13.23
N ILE A 92 21.90 6.40 -12.35
CA ILE A 92 20.57 6.02 -11.84
C ILE A 92 19.95 7.16 -11.04
N TYR A 93 20.71 7.74 -10.11
CA TYR A 93 20.26 8.86 -9.29
C TYR A 93 19.85 10.07 -10.14
N ASN A 94 20.67 10.44 -11.13
CA ASN A 94 20.37 11.55 -12.02
C ASN A 94 19.21 11.26 -12.98
N PHE A 95 18.97 10.00 -13.33
CA PHE A 95 17.79 9.62 -14.10
C PHE A 95 16.52 9.95 -13.32
N TYR A 96 16.40 9.52 -12.07
CA TYR A 96 15.20 9.77 -11.26
C TYR A 96 15.01 11.23 -10.86
N LEU A 97 16.11 11.97 -10.61
CA LEU A 97 16.05 13.44 -10.44
C LEU A 97 15.42 14.16 -11.64
N LYS A 98 15.53 13.59 -12.84
CA LYS A 98 14.96 14.17 -14.07
C LYS A 98 13.58 13.61 -14.41
N SER A 99 13.37 12.30 -14.25
CA SER A 99 12.16 11.61 -14.69
C SER A 99 10.99 11.77 -13.72
N LEU A 100 11.21 11.77 -12.41
CA LEU A 100 10.11 11.85 -11.44
C LEU A 100 9.37 13.20 -11.53
N PRO A 101 10.05 14.36 -11.62
CA PRO A 101 9.36 15.65 -11.77
C PRO A 101 8.45 15.76 -13.00
N THR A 102 8.79 15.09 -14.11
CA THR A 102 7.92 15.12 -15.30
C THR A 102 6.61 14.36 -15.11
N HIS A 103 6.48 13.59 -14.02
CA HIS A 103 5.28 12.84 -13.65
C HIS A 103 4.58 13.40 -12.39
N GLY A 104 4.87 14.66 -12.04
CA GLY A 104 4.21 15.37 -10.94
C GLY A 104 4.77 15.08 -9.54
N TRP A 105 5.93 14.44 -9.44
CA TRP A 105 6.65 14.28 -8.18
C TRP A 105 7.46 15.55 -7.88
N VAL A 106 7.24 16.17 -6.73
CA VAL A 106 7.95 17.38 -6.31
C VAL A 106 9.14 16.97 -5.46
N LEU A 107 10.35 17.35 -5.88
CA LEU A 107 11.57 17.07 -5.11
C LEU A 107 11.55 17.86 -3.80
N GLU A 108 11.62 17.17 -2.67
CA GLU A 108 11.67 17.78 -1.33
C GLU A 108 13.10 17.82 -0.81
N HIS A 109 13.83 16.71 -0.92
CA HIS A 109 15.17 16.58 -0.37
C HIS A 109 16.09 15.84 -1.34
N LYS A 110 17.38 16.19 -1.32
CA LYS A 110 18.43 15.47 -2.02
C LYS A 110 19.78 15.63 -1.35
N GLU A 111 20.57 14.57 -1.39
CA GLU A 111 21.97 14.56 -0.98
C GLU A 111 22.76 13.54 -1.80
N SER A 112 24.08 13.74 -1.87
CA SER A 112 24.98 12.82 -2.54
C SER A 112 26.35 12.86 -1.88
N LYS A 113 26.97 11.69 -1.76
CA LYS A 113 28.33 11.51 -1.24
C LYS A 113 29.22 11.09 -2.40
N GLU A 114 29.93 12.06 -2.96
CA GLU A 114 30.90 11.83 -4.03
C GLU A 114 32.29 11.57 -3.45
N ASN A 115 33.03 10.64 -4.05
CA ASN A 115 34.41 10.29 -3.67
C ASN A 115 34.58 9.70 -2.25
N GLU A 116 33.51 9.18 -1.67
CA GLU A 116 33.57 8.39 -0.44
C GLU A 116 33.81 6.89 -0.74
N PRO A 117 34.38 6.12 0.21
CA PRO A 117 34.55 4.67 0.07
C PRO A 117 33.25 3.94 -0.32
N ILE A 118 32.11 4.47 0.13
CA ILE A 118 30.78 4.09 -0.31
C ILE A 118 30.14 5.34 -0.89
N SER A 119 30.17 5.44 -2.23
CA SER A 119 29.57 6.57 -2.94
C SER A 119 28.10 6.31 -3.22
N GLY A 120 27.27 7.35 -3.14
CA GLY A 120 25.84 7.19 -3.36
C GLY A 120 25.06 8.49 -3.31
N GLY A 121 23.77 8.40 -3.60
CA GLY A 121 22.82 9.49 -3.54
C GLY A 121 21.52 9.08 -2.85
N TYR A 122 20.92 10.03 -2.16
CA TYR A 122 19.58 9.92 -1.59
C TYR A 122 18.72 11.08 -2.09
N ALA A 123 17.47 10.81 -2.39
CA ALA A 123 16.50 11.83 -2.75
C ALA A 123 15.10 11.42 -2.36
N ARG A 124 14.28 12.42 -2.07
CA ARG A 124 12.89 12.30 -1.64
C ARG A 124 12.01 13.18 -2.49
N TRP A 125 10.89 12.64 -2.91
CA TRP A 125 9.85 13.37 -3.62
C TRP A 125 8.48 13.18 -2.99
N ILE A 126 7.68 14.24 -3.03
CA ILE A 126 6.29 14.22 -2.58
C ILE A 126 5.37 14.30 -3.81
N LYS A 127 4.31 13.50 -3.82
CA LYS A 127 3.23 13.62 -4.80
C LYS A 127 1.88 13.57 -4.10
N GLU A 128 1.12 14.65 -4.28
CA GLU A 128 -0.20 14.81 -3.68
C GLU A 128 -1.11 13.62 -4.01
N GLY A 129 -1.78 13.08 -2.98
CA GLY A 129 -2.66 11.92 -3.10
C GLY A 129 -1.96 10.58 -3.34
N GLN A 130 -0.64 10.54 -3.51
CA GLN A 130 0.11 9.29 -3.74
C GLN A 130 1.09 8.94 -2.63
N GLY A 131 1.80 9.92 -2.08
CA GLY A 131 2.77 9.64 -1.02
C GLY A 131 4.07 10.42 -1.12
N GLU A 132 5.02 9.97 -0.31
CA GLU A 132 6.42 10.33 -0.32
C GLU A 132 7.22 9.15 -0.89
N LEU A 133 8.02 9.39 -1.92
CA LEU A 133 8.92 8.42 -2.52
C LEU A 133 10.35 8.76 -2.14
N ASP A 134 10.99 7.86 -1.43
CA ASP A 134 12.40 7.88 -1.10
C ASP A 134 13.17 6.97 -2.07
N LEU A 135 14.34 7.45 -2.50
CA LEU A 135 15.26 6.68 -3.33
C LEU A 135 16.66 6.78 -2.74
N SER A 136 17.30 5.62 -2.57
CA SER A 136 18.75 5.55 -2.33
C SER A 136 19.41 4.79 -3.47
N ALA A 137 20.54 5.28 -3.96
CA ALA A 137 21.38 4.60 -4.93
C ALA A 137 22.82 4.62 -4.41
N THR A 138 23.38 3.45 -4.14
CA THR A 138 24.67 3.30 -3.44
C THR A 138 25.56 2.31 -4.19
N TYR A 139 26.81 2.68 -4.45
CA TYR A 139 27.81 1.78 -5.00
C TYR A 139 28.63 1.13 -3.88
N PHE A 140 28.71 -0.21 -3.92
CA PHE A 140 29.49 -1.05 -3.04
C PHE A 140 30.71 -1.62 -3.79
N PRO A 141 31.92 -1.04 -3.62
CA PRO A 141 33.10 -1.46 -4.38
C PRO A 141 33.53 -2.91 -4.12
N GLN A 142 33.25 -3.44 -2.92
CA GLN A 142 33.60 -4.82 -2.56
C GLN A 142 32.82 -5.86 -3.39
N GLU A 143 31.62 -5.50 -3.80
CA GLU A 143 30.70 -6.36 -4.57
C GLU A 143 30.70 -6.00 -6.07
N ASP A 144 31.40 -4.92 -6.43
CA ASP A 144 31.34 -4.27 -7.75
C ASP A 144 29.89 -4.10 -8.22
N GLN A 145 29.06 -3.53 -7.34
CA GLN A 145 27.62 -3.45 -7.56
C GLN A 145 27.04 -2.14 -7.03
N THR A 146 26.10 -1.58 -7.77
CA THR A 146 25.22 -0.50 -7.32
C THR A 146 23.91 -1.12 -6.83
N GLN A 147 23.52 -0.80 -5.60
CA GLN A 147 22.22 -1.14 -5.02
C GLN A 147 21.32 0.10 -5.03
N VAL A 148 20.03 -0.12 -5.28
CA VAL A 148 19.01 0.93 -5.34
C VAL A 148 17.78 0.48 -4.55
N ASN A 149 17.33 1.30 -3.61
CA ASN A 149 16.10 1.06 -2.86
C ASN A 149 15.07 2.14 -3.20
N PHE A 150 13.80 1.74 -3.25
CA PHE A 150 12.66 2.61 -3.41
C PHE A 150 11.71 2.41 -2.23
N ASP A 151 11.43 3.50 -1.52
CA ASP A 151 10.51 3.47 -0.40
C ASP A 151 9.34 4.43 -0.62
N LEU A 152 8.13 3.89 -0.75
CA LEU A 152 6.91 4.67 -0.92
C LEU A 152 6.11 4.69 0.38
N ASN A 153 6.14 5.82 1.06
CA ASN A 153 5.39 6.07 2.27
C ASN A 153 4.09 6.82 1.94
N LYS A 154 2.98 6.43 2.59
CA LYS A 154 1.76 7.25 2.51
C LYS A 154 2.02 8.57 3.24
N LEU A 155 1.64 9.68 2.62
CA LEU A 155 1.63 10.96 3.31
C LEU A 155 0.63 10.87 4.45
N ILE A 156 1.14 10.99 5.68
CA ILE A 156 0.31 11.19 6.86
C ILE A 156 -0.16 12.64 6.78
N THR A 157 -1.31 12.87 6.16
CA THR A 157 -1.87 14.22 6.01
C THR A 157 -2.61 14.62 7.28
N SER A 158 -2.41 15.85 7.72
CA SER A 158 -3.27 16.48 8.72
C SER A 158 -4.06 17.62 8.09
N THR A 159 -5.35 17.42 7.84
CA THR A 159 -6.24 18.51 7.40
C THR A 159 -6.58 19.45 8.57
N LYS A 160 -6.60 20.76 8.31
CA LYS A 160 -6.99 21.74 9.34
C LYS A 160 -8.51 21.72 9.55
N TRP A 161 -8.95 21.31 10.74
CA TRP A 161 -10.36 21.31 11.13
C TRP A 161 -10.79 22.65 11.71
N ILE A 162 -9.90 23.31 12.44
CA ILE A 162 -10.17 24.60 13.11
C ILE A 162 -9.35 25.68 12.42
N SER A 163 -9.95 26.38 11.46
CA SER A 163 -9.24 27.40 10.66
C SER A 163 -9.21 28.78 11.31
N ILE A 164 -10.16 29.06 12.19
CA ILE A 164 -10.30 30.33 12.91
C ILE A 164 -10.15 30.02 14.40
N VAL A 165 -9.27 30.76 15.09
CA VAL A 165 -9.07 30.63 16.53
C VAL A 165 -10.41 30.95 17.23
N PRO A 166 -11.03 29.98 17.92
CA PRO A 166 -12.31 30.20 18.58
C PRO A 166 -12.13 31.10 19.81
N LYS A 167 -13.20 31.80 20.22
CA LYS A 167 -13.16 32.60 21.47
C LYS A 167 -13.26 31.74 22.72
N GLN A 168 -13.89 30.58 22.60
CA GLN A 168 -14.07 29.63 23.67
C GLN A 168 -14.23 28.21 23.13
N ILE A 169 -13.92 27.22 23.96
CA ILE A 169 -14.18 25.80 23.71
C ILE A 169 -15.00 25.27 24.87
N GLU A 170 -16.15 24.68 24.57
CA GLU A 170 -16.99 24.05 25.57
C GLU A 170 -16.69 22.55 25.59
N VAL A 171 -16.48 22.01 26.80
CA VAL A 171 -16.15 20.60 26.99
C VAL A 171 -17.30 19.91 27.71
N TYR A 172 -17.73 18.80 27.15
CA TYR A 172 -18.81 17.97 27.68
C TYR A 172 -18.30 16.57 28.00
N ASP A 173 -18.95 15.92 28.98
CA ASP A 173 -18.76 14.49 29.23
C ASP A 173 -19.52 13.62 28.21
N GLU A 174 -19.41 12.29 28.34
CA GLU A 174 -20.10 11.34 27.47
C GLU A 174 -21.64 11.43 27.51
N ASN A 175 -22.20 12.06 28.54
CA ASN A 175 -23.64 12.23 28.75
C ASN A 175 -24.14 13.63 28.31
N ASN A 176 -23.33 14.37 27.54
CA ASN A 176 -23.61 15.74 27.09
C ASN A 176 -23.82 16.74 28.23
N LYS A 177 -23.22 16.51 29.40
CA LYS A 177 -23.20 17.52 30.46
C LYS A 177 -21.95 18.39 30.30
N LYS A 178 -22.12 19.72 30.29
CA LYS A 178 -20.99 20.66 30.25
C LYS A 178 -20.15 20.49 31.52
N VAL A 179 -18.88 20.15 31.35
CA VAL A 179 -17.92 19.94 32.45
C VAL A 179 -16.93 21.08 32.58
N LYS A 180 -16.60 21.76 31.47
CA LYS A 180 -15.61 22.83 31.45
C LYS A 180 -15.87 23.79 30.31
N GLU A 181 -15.45 25.03 30.51
CA GLU A 181 -15.39 26.06 29.49
C GLU A 181 -13.97 26.61 29.47
N ILE A 182 -13.36 26.64 28.29
CA ILE A 182 -11.98 27.09 28.08
C ILE A 182 -12.05 28.40 27.30
N VAL A 183 -11.65 29.48 27.95
CA VAL A 183 -11.60 30.85 27.37
C VAL A 183 -10.18 31.41 27.29
N ASP A 184 -9.20 30.69 27.85
CA ASP A 184 -7.80 31.09 27.80
C ASP A 184 -7.23 30.86 26.39
N GLU A 185 -6.71 31.92 25.78
CA GLU A 185 -6.23 31.89 24.40
C GLU A 185 -5.06 30.92 24.19
N ASN A 186 -4.17 30.77 25.18
CA ASN A 186 -3.05 29.83 25.07
C ASN A 186 -3.55 28.38 25.09
N GLN A 187 -4.48 28.05 25.98
CA GLN A 187 -5.10 26.72 26.02
C GLN A 187 -5.88 26.42 24.74
N ILE A 188 -6.61 27.41 24.20
CA ILE A 188 -7.32 27.28 22.92
C ILE A 188 -6.34 27.01 21.77
N ASN A 189 -5.27 27.78 21.68
CA ASN A 189 -4.23 27.59 20.66
C ASN A 189 -3.54 26.22 20.77
N GLN A 190 -3.31 25.74 22.00
CA GLN A 190 -2.77 24.40 22.22
C GLN A 190 -3.73 23.30 21.75
N ILE A 191 -5.02 23.39 22.07
CA ILE A 191 -6.03 22.43 21.59
C ILE A 191 -6.08 22.43 20.06
N GLN A 192 -6.06 23.62 19.45
CA GLN A 192 -6.03 23.75 18.00
C GLN A 192 -4.79 23.10 17.40
N TYR A 193 -3.61 23.32 17.99
CA TYR A 193 -2.35 22.70 17.56
C TYR A 193 -2.43 21.17 17.63
N PHE A 194 -2.93 20.60 18.73
CA PHE A 194 -3.09 19.15 18.84
C PHE A 194 -4.00 18.59 17.75
N ILE A 195 -5.12 19.25 17.44
CA ILE A 195 -6.09 18.76 16.46
C ILE A 195 -5.64 18.98 15.01
N ASN A 196 -5.03 20.13 14.71
CA ASN A 196 -4.69 20.51 13.34
C ASN A 196 -3.28 20.11 12.91
N ASP A 197 -2.33 20.02 13.83
CA ASP A 197 -0.91 19.90 13.48
C ASP A 197 -0.31 18.59 14.01
N GLU A 198 -0.66 18.15 15.22
CA GLU A 198 -0.18 16.86 15.76
C GLU A 198 -1.02 15.66 15.31
N ALA A 199 -2.34 15.84 15.21
CA ALA A 199 -3.27 14.77 14.85
C ALA A 199 -3.44 14.64 13.34
N TYR A 200 -3.19 13.45 12.82
CA TYR A 200 -3.28 13.16 11.40
C TYR A 200 -4.60 12.48 11.02
N ASP A 201 -5.00 12.68 9.77
CA ASP A 201 -6.23 12.12 9.23
C ASP A 201 -6.10 10.59 9.10
N THR A 202 -7.12 9.87 9.54
CA THR A 202 -7.15 8.41 9.49
C THR A 202 -8.51 7.88 9.09
N GLN A 203 -8.53 6.69 8.49
CA GLN A 203 -9.74 5.90 8.22
C GLN A 203 -9.90 4.76 9.24
N GLU A 204 -9.02 4.68 10.23
CA GLU A 204 -9.12 3.70 11.30
C GLU A 204 -10.33 3.97 12.18
N LYS A 205 -10.95 2.89 12.66
CA LYS A 205 -12.06 3.00 13.60
C LYS A 205 -11.52 3.45 14.95
N PRO A 206 -12.14 4.45 15.60
CA PRO A 206 -11.70 4.91 16.91
C PRO A 206 -11.73 3.76 17.91
N LEU A 207 -10.61 3.56 18.60
CA LEU A 207 -10.50 2.59 19.69
C LEU A 207 -10.85 3.25 21.02
N GLY A 208 -11.36 2.44 21.95
CA GLY A 208 -11.74 2.90 23.29
C GLY A 208 -13.13 3.52 23.35
N LYS A 209 -13.32 4.44 24.30
CA LYS A 209 -14.61 5.09 24.57
C LYS A 209 -14.49 6.59 24.43
N VAL A 210 -15.62 7.25 24.18
CA VAL A 210 -15.70 8.71 24.27
C VAL A 210 -15.34 9.13 25.69
N VAL A 211 -14.29 9.93 25.83
CA VAL A 211 -13.86 10.49 27.11
C VAL A 211 -14.36 11.91 27.29
N ARG A 212 -14.47 12.67 26.18
CA ARG A 212 -14.97 14.05 26.15
C ARG A 212 -15.57 14.36 24.79
N LYS A 213 -16.39 15.41 24.76
CA LYS A 213 -16.81 16.07 23.52
C LYS A 213 -16.41 17.54 23.59
N LEU A 214 -15.83 18.04 22.51
CA LEU A 214 -15.45 19.44 22.37
C LEU A 214 -16.41 20.12 21.40
N HIS A 215 -16.99 21.23 21.82
CA HIS A 215 -17.76 22.10 20.95
C HIS A 215 -16.92 23.34 20.66
N ILE A 216 -16.55 23.51 19.38
CA ILE A 216 -15.66 24.56 18.90
C ILE A 216 -16.37 25.30 17.78
N ASN A 217 -16.92 26.48 18.07
CA ASN A 217 -17.86 27.19 17.20
C ASN A 217 -19.04 26.25 16.83
N GLU A 218 -19.19 25.89 15.55
CA GLU A 218 -20.22 24.97 15.06
C GLU A 218 -19.75 23.50 14.98
N LEU A 219 -18.47 23.22 15.27
CA LEU A 219 -17.88 21.89 15.14
C LEU A 219 -17.95 21.12 16.45
N GLU A 220 -18.64 19.98 16.44
CA GLU A 220 -18.59 18.98 17.52
C GLU A 220 -17.50 17.94 17.23
N ILE A 221 -16.62 17.70 18.20
CA ILE A 221 -15.54 16.72 18.13
C ILE A 221 -15.65 15.76 19.31
N ALA A 222 -15.92 14.49 19.04
CA ALA A 222 -15.84 13.43 20.04
C ALA A 222 -14.39 12.96 20.19
N VAL A 223 -13.89 12.94 21.42
CA VAL A 223 -12.55 12.48 21.77
C VAL A 223 -12.65 11.07 22.33
N TYR A 224 -12.02 10.10 21.66
CA TYR A 224 -11.95 8.71 22.11
C TYR A 224 -10.58 8.38 22.68
N GLN A 225 -10.57 7.62 23.77
CA GLN A 225 -9.33 7.09 24.36
C GLN A 225 -9.58 5.81 25.16
N SER A 226 -8.56 4.96 25.24
CA SER A 226 -8.49 3.81 26.16
C SER A 226 -7.06 3.68 26.71
N GLY A 227 -6.84 4.07 27.97
CA GLY A 227 -5.53 3.93 28.62
C GLY A 227 -4.40 4.61 27.83
N ASN A 228 -3.42 3.81 27.39
CA ASN A 228 -2.25 4.27 26.63
C ASN A 228 -2.43 4.14 25.10
N ASP A 229 -3.64 3.86 24.63
CA ASP A 229 -3.95 3.81 23.21
C ASP A 229 -3.93 5.23 22.59
N PRO A 230 -3.77 5.35 21.26
CA PRO A 230 -3.89 6.62 20.55
C PRO A 230 -5.19 7.37 20.88
N ILE A 231 -5.13 8.70 20.82
CA ILE A 231 -6.30 9.56 20.98
C ILE A 231 -6.91 9.76 19.60
N TYR A 232 -8.22 9.52 19.48
CA TYR A 232 -8.95 9.78 18.25
C TYR A 232 -9.88 10.97 18.40
N PHE A 233 -9.91 11.82 17.38
CA PHE A 233 -10.87 12.90 17.21
C PHE A 233 -11.84 12.52 16.12
N VAL A 234 -13.14 12.56 16.40
CA VAL A 234 -14.19 12.20 15.44
C VAL A 234 -15.15 13.38 15.30
N SER A 235 -15.36 13.84 14.08
CA SER A 235 -16.33 14.89 13.75
C SER A 235 -16.99 14.62 12.40
N GLU A 236 -17.92 15.49 11.99
CA GLU A 236 -18.47 15.46 10.63
C GLU A 236 -17.41 15.65 9.52
N LYS A 237 -16.24 16.21 9.85
CA LYS A 237 -15.12 16.39 8.91
C LYS A 237 -14.29 15.12 8.71
N GLY A 238 -14.48 14.09 9.54
CA GLY A 238 -13.77 12.82 9.46
C GLY A 238 -13.19 12.38 10.81
N THR A 239 -12.15 11.56 10.74
CA THR A 239 -11.43 11.04 11.92
C THR A 239 -9.96 11.45 11.86
N LYS A 240 -9.43 11.91 13.00
CA LYS A 240 -8.00 12.11 13.21
C LYS A 240 -7.48 11.24 14.35
N MET A 241 -6.21 10.91 14.30
CA MET A 241 -5.50 10.15 15.32
C MET A 241 -4.21 10.87 15.72
N MET A 242 -3.90 10.84 17.01
CA MET A 242 -2.59 11.23 17.52
C MET A 242 -2.10 10.25 18.59
N LYS A 243 -0.80 10.30 18.88
CA LYS A 243 -0.21 9.57 19.99
C LYS A 243 -0.88 9.98 21.32
N PRO A 244 -0.86 9.12 22.34
CA PRO A 244 -1.40 9.47 23.66
C PRO A 244 -0.63 10.64 24.27
N GLU A 245 -1.22 11.84 24.22
CA GLU A 245 -0.63 13.07 24.76
C GLU A 245 -1.31 13.48 26.07
N GLY A 246 -0.59 13.32 27.18
CA GLY A 246 -1.09 13.64 28.51
C GLY A 246 -1.39 15.12 28.71
N GLU A 247 -0.67 16.00 28.01
CA GLU A 247 -0.91 17.44 28.06
C GLU A 247 -2.28 17.81 27.48
N PHE A 248 -2.62 17.27 26.31
CA PHE A 248 -3.92 17.46 25.70
C PHE A 248 -5.06 17.00 26.63
N LEU A 249 -4.92 15.82 27.24
CA LEU A 249 -5.95 15.29 28.14
C LEU A 249 -6.16 16.18 29.37
N ARG A 250 -5.10 16.78 29.91
CA ARG A 250 -5.20 17.73 31.04
C ARG A 250 -5.95 19.01 30.65
N LEU A 251 -5.85 19.45 29.40
CA LEU A 251 -6.59 20.62 28.93
C LEU A 251 -8.11 20.37 28.94
N ILE A 252 -8.53 19.15 28.61
CA ILE A 252 -9.96 18.79 28.44
C ILE A 252 -10.57 18.04 29.64
N GLN A 253 -9.79 17.77 30.68
CA GLN A 253 -10.26 17.16 31.92
C GLN A 253 -10.90 18.17 32.87
#